data_AF-A0A5Q8CCL2-F1
#
_entry.id   AF-A0A5Q8CCL2-F1
#
_cell.length_a   1.000
_cell.length_b   1.000
_cell.length_c   1.000
_cell.angle_alpha   90.00
_cell.angle_beta   90.00
_cell.angle_gamma   90.00
#
_symmetry.space_group_name_H-M   'P 1'
#
loop_
_entity.id
_entity.type
_entity.pdbx_description
1 polymer ?
#
loop_
_entity_poly.entity_id
_entity_poly.type
_entity_poly.pdbx_seq_one_letter_code
_entity_poly.pdbx_strand_id
1 'polypeptide(L)'
;KGVQAMTDILAANPKLDAFGIMGGWPLFGAPQPYRDLFKPMADKIAKNEFVIGAADTIGDEVAIAREGLVTALVGQRPFEMGYKAPSVMLDLIQGKKVDDPVFTGLDECTKDTVDTCIQK
;
A
#
# COMPACT_ATOMS: atom_id res chain seq x y z
N LYS A 1 13.59 6.00 8.63
CA LYS A 1 12.88 7.01 9.45
C LYS A 1 11.40 6.68 9.66
N GLY A 2 10.69 6.11 8.66
CA GLY A 2 9.26 5.74 8.81
C GLY A 2 8.97 4.86 10.02
N VAL A 3 9.64 3.70 10.15
CA VAL A 3 9.44 2.79 11.28
C VAL A 3 9.72 3.45 12.63
N GLN A 4 10.78 4.27 12.75
CA GLN A 4 11.07 5.02 13.98
C GLN A 4 9.90 5.92 14.38
N ALA A 5 9.34 6.67 13.44
CA ALA A 5 8.18 7.53 13.73
C ALA A 5 6.97 6.71 14.18
N MET A 6 6.73 5.54 13.60
CA MET A 6 5.66 4.64 14.04
C MET A 6 5.89 4.15 15.48
N THR A 7 7.13 3.77 15.84
CA THR A 7 7.51 3.41 17.21
C THR A 7 7.24 4.54 18.18
N ASP A 8 7.65 5.76 17.85
CA ASP A 8 7.46 6.94 18.71
C ASP A 8 5.97 7.27 18.88
N ILE A 9 5.16 7.14 17.82
CA ILE A 9 3.71 7.36 17.86
C ILE A 9 3.02 6.31 18.74
N LEU A 10 3.39 5.04 18.63
CA LEU A 10 2.84 3.97 19.48
C LEU A 10 3.16 4.20 20.96
N ALA A 11 4.40 4.62 21.26
CA ALA A 11 4.81 4.94 22.62
C ALA A 11 4.05 6.14 23.20
N ALA A 12 3.80 7.17 22.38
CA ALA A 12 3.07 8.37 22.79
C ALA A 12 1.55 8.16 22.89
N ASN A 13 0.99 7.17 22.17
CA ASN A 13 -0.46 6.97 22.04
C ASN A 13 -0.83 5.51 22.36
N PRO A 14 -0.92 5.12 23.65
CA PRO A 14 -1.18 3.73 24.05
C PRO A 14 -2.58 3.21 23.68
N LYS A 15 -3.48 4.09 23.26
CA LYS A 15 -4.84 3.77 22.77
C LYS A 15 -4.97 3.94 21.25
N LEU A 16 -3.87 4.03 20.52
CA LEU A 16 -3.94 4.12 19.06
C LEU A 16 -4.55 2.83 18.50
N ASP A 17 -5.56 2.99 17.64
CA ASP A 17 -6.25 1.85 17.02
C ASP A 17 -5.77 1.55 15.59
N ALA A 18 -5.13 2.52 14.92
CA ALA A 18 -4.74 2.33 13.52
C ALA A 18 -3.59 3.22 13.03
N PHE A 19 -2.92 2.75 11.97
CA PHE A 19 -2.08 3.54 11.08
C PHE A 19 -2.66 3.59 9.66
N GLY A 20 -2.74 4.79 9.09
CA GLY A 20 -2.94 5.01 7.66
C GLY A 20 -1.66 5.59 7.07
N ILE A 21 -1.01 4.84 6.18
CA ILE A 21 0.32 5.16 5.65
C ILE A 21 0.17 5.57 4.17
N MET A 22 0.33 6.85 3.87
CA MET A 22 0.12 7.42 2.52
C MET A 22 1.24 7.08 1.51
N GLY A 23 2.13 6.14 1.85
CA GLY A 23 3.08 5.52 0.94
C GLY A 23 3.94 4.49 1.64
N GLY A 24 4.28 3.42 0.92
CA GLY A 24 4.77 2.16 1.50
C GLY A 24 6.16 2.21 2.15
N TRP A 25 6.83 3.36 2.23
CA TRP A 25 8.24 3.47 2.67
C TRP A 25 8.56 2.81 4.01
N PRO A 26 7.69 2.83 5.05
CA PRO A 26 7.98 2.08 6.27
C PRO A 26 8.02 0.56 6.03
N LEU A 27 7.21 0.05 5.10
CA LEU A 27 7.11 -1.38 4.77
C LEU A 27 8.23 -1.82 3.82
N PHE A 28 8.39 -1.19 2.65
CA PHE A 28 9.40 -1.63 1.67
C PHE A 28 10.79 -1.00 1.89
N GLY A 29 10.87 0.17 2.54
CA GLY A 29 12.14 0.86 2.78
C GLY A 29 12.90 0.37 4.02
N ALA A 30 12.20 -0.28 4.94
CA ALA A 30 12.77 -0.90 6.15
C ALA A 30 11.95 -2.15 6.57
N PRO A 31 11.88 -3.18 5.73
CA PRO A 31 10.96 -4.30 5.89
C PRO A 31 11.22 -5.14 7.14
N GLN A 32 12.48 -5.33 7.53
CA GLN A 32 12.79 -6.07 8.76
C GLN A 32 12.45 -5.27 10.02
N PRO A 33 12.87 -3.99 10.17
CA PRO A 33 12.43 -3.16 11.28
C PRO A 33 10.89 -3.03 11.41
N TYR A 34 10.16 -2.95 10.30
CA TYR A 34 8.69 -2.96 10.32
C TYR A 34 8.15 -4.27 10.92
N ARG A 35 8.67 -5.42 10.46
CA ARG A 35 8.30 -6.73 11.01
C ARG A 35 8.61 -6.84 12.50
N ASP A 36 9.76 -6.35 12.94
CA ASP A 36 10.15 -6.40 14.35
C ASP A 36 9.19 -5.57 15.22
N LEU A 37 8.70 -4.43 14.71
CA LEU A 37 7.73 -3.59 15.39
C LEU A 37 6.33 -4.24 15.47
N PHE A 38 5.85 -4.86 14.39
CA PHE A 38 4.45 -5.31 14.29
C PHE A 38 4.22 -6.81 14.54
N LYS A 39 5.24 -7.67 14.49
CA LYS A 39 5.11 -9.09 14.88
C LYS A 39 4.53 -9.27 16.29
N PRO A 40 4.92 -8.49 17.32
CA PRO A 40 4.29 -8.55 18.65
C PRO A 40 2.80 -8.18 18.66
N MET A 41 2.30 -7.49 17.63
CA MET A 41 0.92 -7.06 17.48
C MET A 41 0.12 -7.91 16.48
N ALA A 42 0.71 -8.98 15.92
CA ALA A 42 0.10 -9.78 14.86
C ALA A 42 -1.30 -10.30 15.22
N ASP A 43 -1.50 -10.77 16.45
CA ASP A 43 -2.81 -11.26 16.92
C ASP A 43 -3.87 -10.14 16.94
N LYS A 44 -3.48 -8.91 17.31
CA LYS A 44 -4.38 -7.75 17.30
C LYS A 44 -4.75 -7.37 15.88
N ILE A 45 -3.77 -7.39 14.96
CA ILE A 45 -4.00 -7.11 13.54
C ILE A 45 -4.94 -8.16 12.94
N ALA A 46 -4.71 -9.45 13.23
CA ALA A 46 -5.56 -10.54 12.75
C ALA A 46 -7.01 -10.46 13.25
N LYS A 47 -7.23 -9.91 14.44
CA LYS A 47 -8.57 -9.68 15.03
C LYS A 47 -9.18 -8.33 14.65
N ASN A 48 -8.50 -7.52 13.84
CA ASN A 48 -8.84 -6.12 13.55
C ASN A 48 -8.98 -5.24 14.81
N GLU A 49 -8.29 -5.60 15.90
CA GLU A 49 -8.14 -4.76 17.10
C GLU A 49 -7.07 -3.68 16.92
N PHE A 50 -6.21 -3.82 15.90
CA PHE A 50 -5.28 -2.78 15.47
C PHE A 50 -5.14 -2.83 13.95
N VAL A 51 -5.41 -1.73 13.25
CA VAL A 51 -5.49 -1.70 11.78
C VAL A 51 -4.28 -0.99 11.17
N ILE A 52 -3.73 -1.56 10.10
CA ILE A 52 -2.68 -0.90 9.32
C ILE A 52 -3.08 -0.91 7.85
N GLY A 53 -3.33 0.27 7.30
CA GLY A 53 -3.53 0.48 5.87
C GLY A 53 -2.32 1.20 5.28
N ALA A 54 -1.81 0.74 4.16
CA ALA A 54 -0.72 1.42 3.45
C ALA A 54 -1.02 1.59 1.95
N ALA A 55 -0.53 2.68 1.38
CA ALA A 55 -0.51 2.85 -0.07
C ALA A 55 0.67 2.09 -0.69
N ASP A 56 0.52 1.77 -1.97
CA ASP A 56 1.42 0.93 -2.78
C ASP A 56 1.20 -0.59 -2.58
N THR A 57 1.63 -1.38 -3.57
CA THR A 57 1.56 -2.86 -3.59
C THR A 57 2.91 -3.44 -4.03
N ILE A 58 4.00 -2.90 -3.48
CA ILE A 58 5.37 -3.35 -3.82
C ILE A 58 5.64 -4.74 -3.21
N GLY A 59 6.54 -5.52 -3.82
CA GLY A 59 6.79 -6.91 -3.45
C GLY A 59 7.03 -7.16 -1.95
N ASP A 60 7.80 -6.31 -1.27
CA ASP A 60 8.00 -6.42 0.19
C ASP A 60 6.70 -6.17 0.98
N GLU A 61 5.85 -5.26 0.53
CA GLU A 61 4.56 -4.97 1.15
C GLU A 61 3.61 -6.15 0.99
N VAL A 62 3.54 -6.72 -0.22
CA VAL A 62 2.73 -7.91 -0.49
C VAL A 62 3.20 -9.10 0.37
N ALA A 63 4.51 -9.24 0.59
CA ALA A 63 5.03 -10.25 1.51
C ALA A 63 4.60 -9.97 2.96
N ILE A 64 4.66 -8.72 3.42
CA ILE A 64 4.18 -8.30 4.75
C ILE A 64 2.67 -8.53 4.90
N ALA A 65 1.88 -8.29 3.85
CA ALA A 65 0.44 -8.57 3.82
C ALA A 65 0.17 -10.08 3.92
N ARG A 66 0.94 -10.91 3.21
CA ARG A 66 0.88 -12.38 3.32
C ARG A 66 1.17 -12.87 4.75
N GLU A 67 2.11 -12.22 5.43
CA GLU A 67 2.42 -12.48 6.84
C GLU A 67 1.29 -12.01 7.79
N GLY A 68 0.34 -11.21 7.33
CA GLY A 68 -0.75 -10.64 8.15
C GLY A 68 -0.29 -9.48 9.03
N LEU A 69 0.79 -8.80 8.66
CA LEU A 69 1.37 -7.69 9.43
C LEU A 69 0.96 -6.31 8.87
N VAL A 70 0.05 -6.29 7.89
CA VAL A 70 -0.66 -5.12 7.39
C VAL A 70 -2.08 -5.59 7.02
N THR A 71 -3.08 -4.79 7.33
CA THR A 71 -4.49 -5.15 7.14
C THR A 71 -4.88 -5.06 5.66
N ALA A 72 -4.51 -3.96 5.01
CA ALA A 72 -4.78 -3.74 3.61
C ALA A 72 -3.70 -2.86 2.95
N LEU A 73 -3.43 -3.14 1.70
CA LEU A 73 -2.61 -2.33 0.82
C LEU A 73 -3.46 -1.81 -0.33
N VAL A 74 -3.27 -0.55 -0.70
CA VAL A 74 -3.95 0.08 -1.83
C VAL A 74 -2.91 0.62 -2.80
N GLY A 75 -2.67 -0.13 -3.87
CA GLY A 75 -1.66 0.17 -4.87
C GLY A 75 -2.21 0.95 -6.05
N GLN A 76 -1.44 1.93 -6.51
CA GLN A 76 -1.64 2.48 -7.86
C GLN A 76 -1.17 1.47 -8.91
N ARG A 77 -1.48 1.74 -10.19
CA ARG A 77 -0.96 0.96 -11.32
C ARG A 77 0.06 1.75 -12.15
N PRO A 78 1.33 1.90 -11.68
CA PRO A 78 2.36 2.67 -12.40
C PRO A 78 2.60 2.18 -13.83
N PHE A 79 2.51 0.87 -14.08
CA PHE A 79 2.65 0.32 -15.42
C PHE A 79 1.54 0.84 -16.35
N GLU A 80 0.28 0.73 -15.94
CA GLU A 80 -0.87 1.26 -16.71
C GLU A 80 -0.77 2.77 -16.90
N MET A 81 -0.31 3.51 -15.89
CA MET A 81 -0.05 4.95 -16.02
C MET A 81 0.99 5.24 -17.11
N GLY A 82 2.12 4.54 -17.08
CA GLY A 82 3.19 4.68 -18.07
C GLY A 82 2.79 4.21 -19.47
N TYR A 83 1.94 3.18 -19.58
CA TYR A 83 1.45 2.64 -20.84
C TYR A 83 0.38 3.53 -21.50
N LYS A 84 -0.56 4.06 -20.71
CA LYS A 84 -1.64 4.93 -21.21
C LYS A 84 -1.15 6.33 -21.56
N ALA A 85 -0.18 6.88 -20.83
CA ALA A 85 0.25 8.27 -21.02
C ALA A 85 0.70 8.60 -22.46
N PRO A 86 1.56 7.79 -23.14
CA PRO A 86 1.91 8.03 -24.54
C PRO A 86 0.72 7.94 -25.49
N SER A 87 -0.20 6.99 -25.26
CA SER A 87 -1.39 6.80 -26.10
C SER A 87 -2.32 8.01 -26.01
N VAL A 88 -2.56 8.52 -24.79
CA VAL A 88 -3.33 9.76 -24.56
C VAL A 88 -2.66 10.96 -25.25
N MET A 89 -1.32 11.06 -25.16
CA MET A 89 -0.58 12.13 -25.84
C MET A 89 -0.74 12.07 -27.36
N LEU A 90 -0.68 10.88 -27.97
CA LEU A 90 -0.91 10.70 -29.40
C LEU A 90 -2.33 11.10 -29.82
N ASP A 91 -3.34 10.73 -29.04
CA ASP A 91 -4.74 11.08 -29.31
C ASP A 91 -4.96 12.60 -29.25
N LEU A 92 -4.37 13.28 -28.26
CA LEU A 92 -4.39 14.73 -28.16
C LEU A 92 -3.74 15.42 -29.38
N ILE A 93 -2.58 14.93 -29.82
CA ILE A 93 -1.89 15.47 -31.01
C ILE A 93 -2.72 15.26 -32.29
N GLN A 94 -3.50 14.18 -32.36
CA GLN A 94 -4.43 13.90 -33.48
C GLN A 94 -5.75 14.68 -33.39
N GLY A 95 -5.92 15.55 -32.38
CA GLY A 95 -7.13 16.34 -32.18
C GLY A 95 -8.33 15.52 -31.69
N LYS A 96 -8.10 14.31 -31.16
CA LYS A 96 -9.17 13.50 -30.57
C LYS A 96 -9.54 14.05 -29.19
N LYS A 97 -10.76 13.75 -28.78
CA LYS A 97 -11.19 13.95 -27.38
C LYS A 97 -10.64 12.82 -26.52
N VAL A 98 -10.14 13.17 -25.34
CA VAL A 98 -9.69 12.23 -24.32
C VAL A 98 -10.44 12.53 -23.02
N ASP A 99 -10.60 11.51 -22.17
CA ASP A 99 -11.20 11.68 -20.86
C ASP A 99 -10.27 12.50 -19.94
N ASP A 100 -10.86 13.32 -19.08
CA ASP A 100 -10.15 14.11 -18.06
C ASP A 100 -10.94 14.09 -16.75
N PRO A 101 -10.48 13.35 -15.71
CA PRO A 101 -9.22 12.62 -15.64
C PRO A 101 -9.26 11.20 -16.25
N VAL A 102 -8.10 10.68 -16.67
CA VAL A 102 -7.92 9.27 -17.06
C VAL A 102 -7.60 8.42 -15.83
N PHE A 103 -8.52 7.54 -15.44
CA PHE A 103 -8.32 6.63 -14.31
C PHE A 103 -7.58 5.35 -14.74
N THR A 104 -6.55 4.97 -13.99
CA THR A 104 -5.79 3.72 -14.19
C THR A 104 -6.26 2.57 -13.30
N GLY A 105 -7.08 2.87 -12.28
CA GLY A 105 -7.54 1.90 -11.30
C GLY A 105 -6.56 1.74 -10.13
N LEU A 106 -6.97 0.92 -9.17
CA LEU A 106 -6.20 0.59 -7.97
C LEU A 106 -6.20 -0.93 -7.77
N ASP A 107 -5.18 -1.41 -7.07
CA ASP A 107 -5.10 -2.78 -6.59
C ASP A 107 -5.29 -2.80 -5.08
N GLU A 108 -6.16 -3.70 -4.59
CA GLU A 108 -6.46 -3.86 -3.18
C GLU A 108 -5.94 -5.23 -2.71
N CYS A 109 -4.85 -5.22 -1.95
CA CYS A 109 -4.24 -6.43 -1.42
C CYS A 109 -4.51 -6.56 0.09
N THR A 110 -5.13 -7.66 0.48
CA THR A 110 -5.21 -8.13 1.86
C THR A 110 -4.47 -9.45 1.97
N LYS A 111 -4.30 -9.97 3.19
CA LYS A 111 -3.73 -11.31 3.41
C LYS A 111 -4.38 -12.39 2.56
N ASP A 112 -5.68 -12.30 2.32
CA ASP A 112 -6.45 -13.31 1.58
C ASP A 112 -6.36 -13.14 0.05
N THR A 113 -6.01 -11.94 -0.42
CA THR A 113 -5.97 -11.62 -1.86
C THR A 113 -4.55 -11.46 -2.42
N VAL A 114 -3.50 -11.53 -1.60
CA VAL A 114 -2.10 -11.30 -2.01
C VAL A 114 -1.62 -12.09 -3.25
N ASP A 115 -2.23 -13.24 -3.54
CA ASP A 115 -1.88 -14.07 -4.70
C ASP A 115 -2.53 -13.60 -6.02
N THR A 116 -3.55 -12.74 -5.93
CA THR A 116 -4.41 -12.37 -7.07
C THR A 116 -4.73 -10.87 -7.16
N CYS A 117 -4.37 -10.07 -6.16
CA CYS A 117 -4.77 -8.68 -6.04
C CYS A 117 -4.11 -7.75 -7.06
N ILE A 118 -2.89 -8.04 -7.51
CA ILE A 118 -2.18 -7.23 -8.49
C ILE A 118 -2.67 -7.63 -9.89
N GLN A 119 -3.39 -6.71 -10.54
CA GLN A 119 -3.88 -6.91 -11.89
C GLN A 119 -2.75 -6.68 -12.90
N LYS A 120 -2.71 -7.50 -13.94
CA LYS A 120 -1.75 -7.39 -15.05
C LYS A 120 -2.14 -6.27 -16.01
#